data_AF-A0A1V5ZZT5-F1
#
_entry.id   AF-A0A1V5ZZT5-F1
#
_cell.length_a   1.000
_cell.length_b   1.000
_cell.length_c   1.000
_cell.angle_alpha   90.00
_cell.angle_beta   90.00
_cell.angle_gamma   90.00
#
_symmetry.space_group_name_H-M   'P 1'
#
loop_
_entity.id
_entity.type
_entity.pdbx_description
1 polymer ?
#
loop_
_entity_poly.entity_id
_entity_poly.type
_entity_poly.pdbx_seq_one_letter_code
_entity_poly.pdbx_strand_id
1 'polypeptide(L)'
;MTSQRKNYFISKDMQTKFAGTILLLALLVTIITACNIYVLGSYFYDSSITQNEGRTLSMVMESFIREFWPRLVILVVVNIIIVFVVSVMYSHQIAGPAYKLENSIKRITEGDLTFEVSLRRNDNLKELASALNSLLEKFRITLAGAKTLTEDIAEKLKILESDDRFKQLAASSEELRNLIDQFKIENTEKDIVDEDEARQEG
;
A
#
# COMPACT_ATOMS: atom_id res chain seq x y z
N MET A 1 -25.23 -20.80 17.65
CA MET A 1 -23.78 -20.86 17.41
C MET A 1 -23.52 -20.45 15.96
N THR A 2 -23.34 -19.15 15.72
CA THR A 2 -23.03 -18.60 14.40
C THR A 2 -21.55 -18.80 14.12
N SER A 3 -21.26 -19.68 13.15
CA SER A 3 -19.89 -19.92 12.68
C SER A 3 -19.38 -18.67 11.95
N GLN A 4 -18.56 -17.87 12.64
CA GLN A 4 -17.71 -16.89 11.98
C GLN A 4 -16.64 -17.67 11.21
N ARG A 5 -16.84 -17.84 9.90
CA ARG A 5 -15.77 -18.28 9.01
C ARG A 5 -14.65 -17.24 9.06
N LYS A 6 -13.59 -17.54 9.83
CA LYS A 6 -12.33 -16.81 9.82
C LYS A 6 -11.70 -16.96 8.44
N ASN A 7 -12.11 -16.11 7.51
CA ASN A 7 -11.48 -16.01 6.21
C ASN A 7 -10.19 -15.19 6.40
N TYR A 8 -9.11 -15.85 6.84
CA TYR A 8 -7.78 -15.25 7.02
C TYR A 8 -7.04 -15.01 5.68
N PHE A 9 -7.76 -15.18 4.56
CA PHE A 9 -7.26 -15.03 3.19
C PHE A 9 -7.90 -13.80 2.54
N ILE A 10 -7.44 -12.61 2.94
CA ILE A 10 -7.97 -11.34 2.40
C ILE A 10 -7.18 -10.87 1.16
N SER A 11 -5.94 -11.35 0.94
CA SER A 11 -5.26 -11.19 -0.36
C SER A 11 -4.04 -12.12 -0.49
N LYS A 12 -4.21 -13.26 -1.17
CA LYS A 12 -3.12 -14.24 -1.35
C LYS A 12 -1.91 -13.61 -2.05
N ASP A 13 -2.13 -12.66 -2.95
CA ASP A 13 -1.05 -12.07 -3.76
C ASP A 13 -0.14 -11.16 -2.93
N MET A 14 -0.72 -10.33 -2.04
CA MET A 14 0.08 -9.46 -1.19
C MET A 14 0.82 -10.28 -0.12
N GLN A 15 0.11 -11.13 0.62
CA GLN A 15 0.72 -11.91 1.71
C GLN A 15 1.85 -12.83 1.22
N THR A 16 1.70 -13.47 0.05
CA THR A 16 2.76 -14.34 -0.49
C THR A 16 3.99 -13.56 -0.95
N LYS A 17 3.83 -12.37 -1.55
CA LYS A 17 4.95 -11.50 -1.91
C LYS A 17 5.71 -11.00 -0.68
N PHE A 18 5.00 -10.59 0.37
CA PHE A 18 5.59 -10.16 1.64
C PHE A 18 6.31 -11.34 2.33
N ALA A 19 5.63 -12.46 2.51
CA ALA A 19 6.21 -13.65 3.14
C ALA A 19 7.42 -14.17 2.35
N GLY A 20 7.32 -14.22 1.02
CA GLY A 20 8.41 -14.63 0.14
C GLY A 20 9.62 -13.70 0.23
N THR A 21 9.39 -12.39 0.30
CA THR A 21 10.50 -11.43 0.44
C THR A 21 11.19 -11.54 1.80
N ILE A 22 10.42 -11.67 2.88
CA ILE A 22 10.97 -11.87 4.24
C ILE A 22 11.74 -13.20 4.30
N LEU A 23 11.19 -14.26 3.72
CA LEU A 23 11.85 -15.56 3.66
C LEU A 23 13.15 -15.49 2.86
N LEU A 24 13.15 -14.83 1.70
CA LEU A 24 14.34 -14.64 0.87
C LEU A 24 15.40 -13.82 1.62
N LEU A 25 15.02 -12.74 2.29
CA LEU A 25 15.93 -11.95 3.12
C LEU A 25 16.54 -12.80 4.24
N ALA A 26 15.72 -13.59 4.95
CA ALA A 26 16.18 -14.48 6.01
C ALA A 26 17.14 -15.56 5.47
N LEU A 27 16.84 -16.14 4.31
CA LEU A 27 17.73 -17.09 3.64
C LEU A 27 19.05 -16.43 3.24
N LEU A 28 19.01 -15.23 2.68
CA LEU A 28 20.19 -14.46 2.28
C LEU A 28 21.08 -14.16 3.49
N VAL A 29 20.50 -13.70 4.60
CA VAL A 29 21.23 -13.48 5.86
C VAL A 29 21.84 -14.79 6.39
N THR A 30 21.11 -15.90 6.31
CA THR A 30 21.58 -17.23 6.75
C THR A 30 22.75 -17.70 5.89
N ILE A 31 22.68 -17.57 4.57
CA ILE A 31 23.75 -17.94 3.64
C ILE A 31 25.00 -17.09 3.89
N ILE A 32 24.84 -15.77 4.05
CA ILE A 32 25.98 -14.90 4.36
C ILE A 32 26.61 -15.31 5.69
N THR A 33 25.79 -15.58 6.72
CA THR A 33 26.26 -16.02 8.03
C THR A 33 27.00 -17.36 7.95
N ALA A 34 26.45 -18.33 7.20
CA ALA A 34 27.11 -19.62 6.97
C ALA A 34 28.44 -19.47 6.22
N CYS A 35 28.49 -18.59 5.22
CA CYS A 35 29.73 -18.27 4.50
C CYS A 35 30.78 -17.65 5.43
N ASN A 36 30.38 -16.72 6.29
CA ASN A 36 31.26 -16.13 7.30
C ASN A 36 31.82 -17.20 8.25
N ILE A 37 30.97 -18.11 8.74
CA ILE A 37 31.38 -19.23 9.60
C ILE A 37 32.33 -20.17 8.86
N TYR A 38 32.08 -20.47 7.58
CA TYR A 38 32.94 -21.32 6.78
C TYR A 38 34.33 -20.70 6.56
N VAL A 39 34.40 -19.43 6.16
CA VAL A 39 35.68 -18.69 6.00
C VAL A 39 36.44 -18.64 7.32
N LEU A 40 35.74 -18.44 8.42
CA LEU A 40 36.33 -18.49 9.75
C LEU A 40 36.90 -19.87 10.05
N GLY A 41 36.11 -20.93 9.83
CA GLY A 41 36.46 -22.31 10.10
C GLY A 41 37.61 -22.83 9.24
N SER A 42 37.67 -22.47 7.96
CA SER A 42 38.77 -22.87 7.07
C SER A 42 40.10 -22.25 7.49
N TYR A 43 40.09 -21.00 7.94
CA TYR A 43 41.28 -20.36 8.51
C TYR A 43 41.73 -21.02 9.82
N PHE A 44 40.77 -21.44 10.68
CA PHE A 44 41.08 -22.23 11.88
C PHE A 44 41.71 -23.57 11.54
N TYR A 45 41.19 -24.26 10.53
CA TYR A 45 41.70 -25.53 10.11
C TYR A 45 43.16 -25.41 9.63
N ASP A 46 43.46 -24.42 8.80
CA ASP A 46 44.82 -24.16 8.31
C ASP A 46 45.79 -23.72 9.43
N SER A 47 45.31 -22.86 10.34
CA SER A 47 46.11 -22.36 11.48
C SER A 47 46.37 -23.43 12.54
N SER A 48 45.45 -24.39 12.74
CA SER A 48 45.58 -25.46 13.75
C SER A 48 46.46 -26.62 13.31
N ILE A 49 46.49 -26.95 12.01
CA ILE A 49 47.40 -27.96 11.43
C ILE A 49 48.87 -27.54 11.55
N THR A 50 49.16 -26.24 11.61
CA THR A 50 50.53 -25.69 11.59
C THR A 50 51.19 -25.55 12.98
N GLN A 51 50.45 -25.66 14.10
CA GLN A 51 51.03 -25.50 15.45
C GLN A 51 50.41 -26.46 16.46
N ASN A 52 51.00 -27.66 16.56
CA ASN A 52 50.54 -28.72 17.46
C ASN A 52 51.43 -28.97 18.70
N GLU A 53 52.32 -28.05 19.06
CA GLU A 53 53.18 -28.25 20.24
C GLU A 53 53.17 -27.03 21.18
N GLY A 54 52.36 -27.09 22.24
CA GLY A 54 52.61 -26.33 23.48
C GLY A 54 51.86 -25.02 23.74
N ARG A 55 50.79 -24.67 23.02
CA ARG A 55 50.02 -23.44 23.34
C ARG A 55 49.11 -23.63 24.55
N THR A 56 49.27 -22.80 25.59
CA THR A 56 48.27 -22.66 26.66
C THR A 56 46.99 -22.03 26.12
N LEU A 57 45.85 -22.39 26.74
CA LEU A 57 44.51 -21.93 26.36
C LEU A 57 44.40 -20.39 26.30
N SER A 58 45.17 -19.70 27.14
CA SER A 58 45.32 -18.24 27.16
C SER A 58 46.01 -17.66 25.92
N MET A 59 47.07 -18.28 25.39
CA MET A 59 47.76 -17.81 24.18
C MET A 59 46.93 -18.00 22.91
N VAL A 60 46.17 -19.09 22.86
CA VAL A 60 45.20 -19.33 21.78
C VAL A 60 44.15 -18.23 21.80
N MET A 61 43.61 -17.90 22.98
CA MET A 61 42.52 -16.95 23.11
C MET A 61 42.93 -15.49 22.82
N GLU A 62 44.14 -15.07 23.21
CA GLU A 62 44.66 -13.74 22.84
C GLU A 62 44.92 -13.61 21.33
N SER A 63 45.50 -14.64 20.71
CA SER A 63 45.69 -14.67 19.25
C SER A 63 44.35 -14.66 18.52
N PHE A 64 43.35 -15.35 19.09
CA PHE A 64 41.98 -15.40 18.59
C PHE A 64 41.35 -13.99 18.57
N ILE A 65 41.41 -13.28 19.69
CA ILE A 65 40.78 -11.96 19.78
C ILE A 65 41.52 -10.97 18.87
N ARG A 66 42.85 -11.00 18.79
CA ARG A 66 43.61 -10.02 18.02
C ARG A 66 43.46 -10.17 16.51
N GLU A 67 43.45 -11.39 16.00
CA GLU A 67 43.42 -11.67 14.56
C GLU A 67 41.99 -11.71 14.00
N PHE A 68 41.04 -12.25 14.79
CA PHE A 68 39.69 -12.53 14.31
C PHE A 68 38.68 -11.44 14.63
N TRP A 69 38.83 -10.73 15.75
CA TRP A 69 37.91 -9.64 16.12
C TRP A 69 37.74 -8.58 15.03
N PRO A 70 38.81 -7.99 14.44
CA PRO A 70 38.64 -6.98 13.41
C PRO A 70 37.98 -7.55 12.14
N ARG A 71 38.26 -8.80 11.77
CA ARG A 71 37.64 -9.47 10.61
C ARG A 71 36.16 -9.73 10.85
N LEU A 72 35.80 -10.24 12.03
CA LEU A 72 34.41 -10.47 12.43
C LEU A 72 33.62 -9.15 12.41
N VAL A 73 34.19 -8.07 12.96
CA VAL A 73 33.58 -6.74 12.91
C VAL A 73 33.32 -6.32 11.46
N ILE A 74 34.30 -6.45 10.55
CA ILE A 74 34.11 -6.11 9.13
C ILE A 74 32.97 -6.94 8.51
N LEU A 75 32.93 -8.25 8.76
CA LEU A 75 31.90 -9.14 8.22
C LEU A 75 30.50 -8.79 8.74
N VAL A 76 30.38 -8.47 10.03
CA VAL A 76 29.12 -8.01 10.64
C VAL A 76 28.69 -6.68 10.04
N VAL A 77 29.61 -5.73 9.88
CA VAL A 77 29.32 -4.43 9.25
C VAL A 77 28.84 -4.61 7.82
N VAL A 78 29.49 -5.46 7.02
CA VAL A 78 29.04 -5.78 5.66
C VAL A 78 27.64 -6.40 5.67
N ASN A 79 27.35 -7.32 6.59
CA ASN A 79 26.02 -7.92 6.71
C ASN A 79 24.95 -6.87 7.05
N ILE A 80 25.23 -5.98 8.00
CA ILE A 80 24.33 -4.87 8.37
C ILE A 80 24.06 -3.97 7.15
N ILE A 81 25.10 -3.63 6.39
CA ILE A 81 24.95 -2.80 5.18
C ILE A 81 24.05 -3.49 4.15
N ILE A 82 24.26 -4.79 3.89
CA ILE A 82 23.44 -5.55 2.93
C ILE A 82 21.98 -5.59 3.38
N VAL A 83 21.73 -5.93 4.65
CA VAL A 83 20.36 -5.95 5.21
C VAL A 83 19.72 -4.57 5.10
N PHE A 84 20.44 -3.52 5.47
CA PHE A 84 19.96 -2.14 5.38
C PHE A 84 19.58 -1.76 3.94
N VAL A 85 20.42 -2.04 2.96
CA VAL A 85 20.15 -1.75 1.54
C VAL A 85 18.89 -2.47 1.08
N VAL A 86 18.75 -3.77 1.37
CA VAL A 86 17.57 -4.54 0.96
C VAL A 86 16.31 -4.03 1.66
N SER A 87 16.38 -3.72 2.96
CA SER A 87 15.26 -3.15 3.72
C SER A 87 14.81 -1.80 3.16
N VAL A 88 15.74 -0.91 2.81
CA VAL A 88 15.42 0.40 2.21
C VAL A 88 14.77 0.23 0.83
N MET A 89 15.30 -0.66 -0.01
CA MET A 89 14.70 -0.94 -1.31
C MET A 89 13.27 -1.46 -1.18
N TYR A 90 13.01 -2.34 -0.22
CA TYR A 90 11.68 -2.87 0.03
C TYR A 90 10.71 -1.80 0.56
N SER A 91 11.19 -0.95 1.47
CA SER A 91 10.41 0.17 2.00
C SER A 91 9.92 1.10 0.88
N HIS A 92 10.79 1.41 -0.09
CA HIS A 92 10.46 2.31 -1.19
C HIS A 92 9.34 1.75 -2.10
N GLN A 93 9.25 0.42 -2.25
CA GLN A 93 8.21 -0.23 -3.05
C GLN A 93 6.80 -0.05 -2.45
N ILE A 94 6.70 0.20 -1.15
CA ILE A 94 5.42 0.37 -0.43
C ILE A 94 5.11 1.85 -0.22
N ALA A 95 6.12 2.64 0.16
CA ALA A 95 5.95 4.05 0.50
C ALA A 95 5.41 4.89 -0.67
N GLY A 96 5.92 4.67 -1.89
CA GLY A 96 5.47 5.41 -3.09
C GLY A 96 3.98 5.20 -3.39
N PRO A 97 3.51 3.94 -3.56
CA PRO A 97 2.10 3.65 -3.77
C PRO A 97 1.21 4.11 -2.61
N ALA A 98 1.66 3.97 -1.36
CA ALA A 98 0.91 4.43 -0.19
C ALA A 98 0.71 5.95 -0.21
N TYR A 99 1.74 6.72 -0.54
CA TYR A 99 1.65 8.17 -0.67
C TYR A 99 0.66 8.59 -1.78
N LYS A 100 0.66 7.88 -2.92
CA LYS A 100 -0.30 8.15 -4.00
C LYS A 100 -1.75 7.87 -3.56
N LEU A 101 -1.98 6.82 -2.78
CA LEU A 101 -3.29 6.52 -2.20
C LEU A 101 -3.71 7.57 -1.18
N GLU A 102 -2.82 8.00 -0.30
CA GLU A 102 -3.08 9.08 0.66
C GLU A 102 -3.49 10.37 -0.07
N ASN A 103 -2.74 10.76 -1.11
CA ASN A 103 -3.07 11.94 -1.91
C ASN A 103 -4.42 11.80 -2.63
N SER A 104 -4.78 10.58 -3.05
CA SER A 104 -6.09 10.30 -3.65
C SER A 104 -7.21 10.48 -2.62
N ILE A 105 -7.03 10.00 -1.39
CA ILE A 105 -8.00 10.19 -0.31
C ILE A 105 -8.15 11.68 0.04
N LYS A 106 -7.06 12.45 0.04
CA LYS A 106 -7.13 13.90 0.24
C LYS A 106 -7.98 14.59 -0.83
N ARG A 107 -7.78 14.26 -2.10
CA ARG A 107 -8.62 14.79 -3.20
C ARG A 107 -10.09 14.47 -3.02
N ILE A 108 -10.42 13.24 -2.61
CA ILE A 108 -11.80 12.83 -2.29
C ILE A 108 -12.38 13.68 -1.15
N THR A 109 -11.57 13.95 -0.12
CA THR A 109 -11.97 14.76 1.03
C THR A 109 -12.18 16.23 0.66
N GLU A 110 -11.45 16.71 -0.35
CA GLU A 110 -11.63 18.04 -0.97
C GLU A 110 -12.84 18.10 -1.93
N GLY A 111 -13.57 17.00 -2.09
CA GLY A 111 -14.74 16.90 -2.94
C GLY A 111 -14.43 16.59 -4.41
N ASP A 112 -13.18 16.38 -4.80
CA ASP A 112 -12.83 15.96 -6.15
C ASP A 112 -13.08 14.46 -6.32
N LEU A 113 -14.13 14.09 -7.04
CA LEU A 113 -14.44 12.70 -7.35
C LEU A 113 -14.11 12.35 -8.80
N THR A 114 -13.63 13.27 -9.66
CA THR A 114 -13.58 13.10 -11.12
C THR A 114 -12.36 12.32 -11.62
N PHE A 115 -11.62 11.67 -10.72
CA PHE A 115 -10.40 10.96 -11.08
C PHE A 115 -10.48 9.48 -10.78
N GLU A 116 -9.53 8.74 -11.36
CA GLU A 116 -9.36 7.31 -11.11
C GLU A 116 -7.99 7.04 -10.47
N VAL A 117 -7.96 6.13 -9.51
CA VAL A 117 -6.77 5.71 -8.77
C VAL A 117 -6.12 4.55 -9.51
N SER A 118 -5.01 4.81 -10.19
CA SER A 118 -4.20 3.77 -10.84
C SER A 118 -2.82 3.65 -10.19
N LEU A 119 -2.38 2.42 -9.91
CA LEU A 119 -1.03 2.11 -9.44
C LEU A 119 -0.23 1.36 -10.52
N ARG A 120 1.10 1.41 -10.45
CA ARG A 120 1.96 0.75 -11.45
C ARG A 120 1.80 -0.76 -11.36
N ARG A 121 2.16 -1.46 -12.46
CA ARG A 121 1.98 -2.91 -12.60
C ARG A 121 2.65 -3.72 -11.48
N ASN A 122 3.69 -3.20 -10.84
CA ASN A 122 4.46 -3.91 -9.82
C ASN A 122 4.26 -3.39 -8.38
N ASP A 123 3.25 -2.54 -8.16
CA ASP A 123 2.98 -1.97 -6.85
C ASP A 123 2.15 -2.93 -5.98
N ASN A 124 2.46 -3.00 -4.68
CA ASN A 124 1.86 -3.96 -3.75
C ASN A 124 0.48 -3.56 -3.20
N LEU A 125 -0.14 -2.48 -3.68
CA LEU A 125 -1.40 -1.92 -3.15
C LEU A 125 -2.53 -1.81 -4.19
N LYS A 126 -2.45 -2.55 -5.29
CA LYS A 126 -3.45 -2.45 -6.38
C LYS A 126 -4.86 -2.81 -5.97
N GLU A 127 -5.03 -3.81 -5.11
CA GLU A 127 -6.36 -4.19 -4.62
C GLU A 127 -6.98 -3.04 -3.83
N LEU A 128 -6.18 -2.30 -3.06
CA LEU A 128 -6.63 -1.12 -2.35
C LEU A 128 -6.98 0.03 -3.31
N ALA A 129 -6.19 0.23 -4.37
CA ALA A 129 -6.53 1.18 -5.44
C ALA A 129 -7.86 0.81 -6.14
N SER A 130 -8.06 -0.47 -6.46
CA SER A 130 -9.32 -0.95 -7.05
C SER A 130 -10.50 -0.76 -6.11
N ALA A 131 -10.35 -1.05 -4.82
CA ALA A 131 -11.39 -0.81 -3.82
C ALA A 131 -11.72 0.68 -3.69
N LEU A 132 -10.71 1.56 -3.79
CA LEU A 132 -10.91 3.00 -3.77
C LEU A 132 -11.63 3.51 -5.03
N ASN A 133 -11.37 2.93 -6.21
CA ASN A 133 -12.14 3.24 -7.42
C ASN A 133 -13.60 2.81 -7.31
N SER A 134 -13.87 1.62 -6.78
CA SER A 134 -15.26 1.20 -6.54
C SER A 134 -15.98 2.08 -5.51
N LEU A 135 -15.25 2.62 -4.53
CA LEU A 135 -15.81 3.62 -3.60
C LEU A 135 -16.15 4.92 -4.32
N LEU A 136 -15.22 5.44 -5.14
CA LEU A 136 -15.40 6.64 -5.95
C LEU A 136 -16.63 6.52 -6.87
N GLU A 137 -16.74 5.41 -7.60
CA GLU A 137 -17.85 5.13 -8.50
C GLU A 137 -19.20 5.13 -7.76
N LYS A 138 -19.30 4.43 -6.63
CA LYS A 138 -20.52 4.43 -5.81
C LYS A 138 -20.85 5.80 -5.25
N PHE A 139 -19.85 6.58 -4.85
CA PHE A 139 -20.04 7.96 -4.41
C PHE A 139 -20.60 8.84 -5.53
N ARG A 140 -20.03 8.77 -6.73
CA ARG A 140 -20.51 9.51 -7.91
C ARG A 140 -21.98 9.18 -8.21
N ILE A 141 -22.33 7.90 -8.30
CA ILE A 141 -23.71 7.45 -8.58
C ILE A 141 -24.67 7.94 -7.50
N THR A 142 -24.29 7.83 -6.23
CA THR A 142 -25.15 8.24 -5.10
C THR A 142 -25.38 9.75 -5.11
N LEU A 143 -24.34 10.54 -5.38
CA LEU A 143 -24.44 11.99 -5.42
C LEU A 143 -25.21 12.49 -6.65
N ALA A 144 -25.03 11.86 -7.81
CA ALA A 144 -25.83 12.15 -8.99
C ALA A 144 -27.32 11.90 -8.72
N GLY A 145 -27.67 10.75 -8.12
CA GLY A 145 -29.04 10.46 -7.72
C GLY A 145 -29.59 11.47 -6.71
N ALA A 146 -28.80 11.85 -5.69
CA ALA A 146 -29.20 12.86 -4.73
C ALA A 146 -29.45 14.23 -5.39
N LYS A 147 -28.65 14.60 -6.39
CA LYS A 147 -28.83 15.82 -7.17
C LYS A 147 -30.15 15.81 -7.94
N THR A 148 -30.43 14.74 -8.68
CA THR A 148 -31.70 14.58 -9.42
C THR A 148 -32.91 14.65 -8.48
N LEU A 149 -32.87 13.96 -7.33
CA LEU A 149 -33.95 14.04 -6.34
C LEU A 149 -34.15 15.47 -5.82
N THR A 150 -33.06 16.19 -5.60
CA THR A 150 -33.11 17.58 -5.12
C THR A 150 -33.69 18.53 -6.18
N GLU A 151 -33.39 18.30 -7.45
CA GLU A 151 -33.98 19.03 -8.58
C GLU A 151 -35.49 18.72 -8.74
N ASP A 152 -35.88 17.45 -8.63
CA ASP A 152 -37.30 17.03 -8.65
C ASP A 152 -38.10 17.65 -7.51
N ILE A 153 -37.54 17.69 -6.29
CA ILE A 153 -38.16 18.33 -5.13
C ILE A 153 -38.32 19.84 -5.41
N ALA A 154 -37.28 20.50 -5.91
CA ALA A 154 -37.32 21.93 -6.23
C ALA A 154 -38.36 22.26 -7.30
N GLU A 155 -38.55 21.40 -8.30
CA GLU A 155 -39.58 21.58 -9.33
C GLU A 155 -40.99 21.41 -8.76
N LYS A 156 -41.24 20.33 -8.00
CA LYS A 156 -42.55 20.08 -7.36
C LYS A 156 -42.92 21.18 -6.37
N LEU A 157 -41.95 21.78 -5.69
CA LEU A 157 -42.17 22.90 -4.77
C LEU A 157 -42.65 24.18 -5.46
N LYS A 158 -42.31 24.40 -6.74
CA LYS A 158 -42.82 25.57 -7.50
C LYS A 158 -44.33 25.49 -7.80
N ILE A 159 -44.89 24.28 -7.75
CA ILE A 159 -46.28 24.00 -8.15
C ILE A 159 -47.25 24.08 -6.95
N LEU A 160 -46.75 23.98 -5.72
CA LEU A 160 -47.55 23.87 -4.51
C LEU A 160 -47.65 25.22 -3.75
N GLU A 161 -48.86 25.55 -3.30
CA GLU A 161 -49.18 26.80 -2.62
C GLU A 161 -48.56 26.89 -1.22
N SER A 162 -48.11 28.09 -0.84
CA SER A 162 -47.16 28.37 0.24
C SER A 162 -47.74 28.28 1.66
N ASP A 163 -47.59 27.13 2.32
CA ASP A 163 -47.64 26.97 3.80
C ASP A 163 -46.21 27.08 4.39
N ASP A 164 -46.06 27.43 5.67
CA ASP A 164 -44.72 27.66 6.29
C ASP A 164 -43.85 26.39 6.31
N ARG A 165 -44.47 25.21 6.30
CA ARG A 165 -43.76 23.92 6.14
C ARG A 165 -43.14 23.75 4.75
N PHE A 166 -43.74 24.33 3.71
CA PHE A 166 -43.17 24.32 2.35
C PHE A 166 -41.94 25.21 2.25
N LYS A 167 -41.94 26.36 2.93
CA LYS A 167 -40.74 27.22 3.01
C LYS A 167 -39.58 26.52 3.70
N GLN A 168 -39.85 25.79 4.79
CA GLN A 168 -38.81 24.99 5.46
C GLN A 168 -38.29 23.86 4.58
N LEU A 169 -39.17 23.13 3.87
CA LEU A 169 -38.75 22.06 2.97
C LEU A 169 -37.93 22.57 1.78
N ALA A 170 -38.31 23.73 1.23
CA ALA A 170 -37.54 24.41 0.19
C ALA A 170 -36.14 24.78 0.68
N ALA A 171 -36.03 25.35 1.89
CA ALA A 171 -34.75 25.71 2.48
C ALA A 171 -33.84 24.48 2.72
N SER A 172 -34.38 23.38 3.25
CA SER A 172 -33.61 22.13 3.42
C SER A 172 -33.18 21.50 2.09
N SER A 173 -34.02 21.59 1.06
CA SER A 173 -33.66 21.11 -0.28
C SER A 173 -32.54 21.93 -0.91
N GLU A 174 -32.55 23.25 -0.72
CA GLU A 174 -31.51 24.15 -1.20
C GLU A 174 -30.18 23.96 -0.44
N GLU A 175 -30.25 23.74 0.87
CA GLU A 175 -29.07 23.37 1.67
C GLU A 175 -28.46 22.05 1.21
N LEU A 176 -29.29 21.02 0.96
CA LEU A 176 -28.83 19.74 0.42
C LEU A 176 -28.18 19.90 -0.96
N ARG A 177 -28.76 20.73 -1.84
CA ARG A 177 -28.17 21.06 -3.14
C ARG A 177 -26.79 21.68 -2.99
N ASN A 178 -26.65 22.65 -2.10
CA ASN A 178 -25.37 23.32 -1.83
C ASN A 178 -24.32 22.36 -1.27
N LEU A 179 -24.72 21.37 -0.45
CA LEU A 179 -23.81 20.33 0.05
C LEU A 179 -23.37 19.37 -1.07
N ILE A 180 -24.27 19.01 -1.99
CA ILE A 180 -23.94 18.15 -3.14
C ILE A 180 -22.98 18.88 -4.09
N ASP A 181 -23.21 20.16 -4.34
CA ASP A 181 -22.39 20.98 -5.25
C ASP A 181 -20.95 21.22 -4.73
N GLN A 182 -20.65 20.92 -3.46
CA GLN A 182 -19.27 20.91 -2.94
C GLN A 182 -18.42 19.79 -3.56
N PHE A 183 -19.06 18.75 -4.12
CA PHE A 183 -18.38 17.65 -4.76
C PHE A 183 -18.36 17.83 -6.28
N LYS A 184 -17.17 17.77 -6.86
CA LYS A 184 -16.98 17.73 -8.31
C LYS A 184 -17.27 16.32 -8.79
N ILE A 185 -18.40 16.15 -9.45
CA ILE A 185 -18.82 14.90 -10.09
C ILE A 185 -18.65 15.12 -11.60
N GLU A 186 -18.02 14.18 -12.28
CA GLU A 186 -18.03 14.13 -13.74
C GLU A 186 -19.44 13.72 -14.16
N ASN A 187 -20.13 14.55 -14.96
CA ASN A 187 -21.47 14.22 -15.46
C ASN A 187 -21.36 12.98 -16.36
N THR A 188 -21.53 11.80 -15.79
CA THR A 188 -21.48 10.50 -16.49
C THR A 188 -22.61 10.36 -17.54
N GLU A 189 -23.53 11.32 -17.62
CA GLU A 189 -24.59 11.33 -18.61
C GLU A 189 -24.13 11.67 -20.04
N LYS A 190 -22.89 12.15 -20.24
CA LYS A 190 -22.36 12.48 -21.58
C LYS A 190 -21.60 11.35 -22.27
N ASP A 191 -20.90 10.50 -21.53
CA ASP A 191 -20.00 9.50 -22.15
C ASP A 191 -20.73 8.25 -22.67
N ILE A 192 -21.95 7.98 -22.21
CA ILE A 192 -22.76 6.84 -22.68
C ILE A 192 -23.39 7.14 -24.05
N VAL A 193 -23.67 8.41 -24.34
CA VAL A 193 -24.23 8.84 -25.64
C VAL A 193 -23.13 8.89 -26.71
N ASP A 194 -21.93 9.37 -26.35
CA ASP A 194 -20.81 9.46 -27.30
C ASP A 194 -20.20 8.08 -27.66
N GLU A 195 -20.21 7.09 -26.75
CA GLU A 195 -19.76 5.72 -27.07
C GLU A 195 -20.77 4.94 -27.94
N ASP A 196 -22.08 5.17 -27.79
CA ASP A 196 -23.10 4.54 -28.63
C ASP A 196 -23.19 5.19 -30.02
N GLU A 197 -22.95 6.50 -30.15
CA GLU A 197 -22.83 7.17 -31.46
C GLU A 197 -21.55 6.75 -32.20
N ALA A 198 -20.42 6.61 -31.51
CA ALA A 198 -19.16 6.13 -32.12
C ALA A 198 -19.20 4.65 -32.56
N ARG A 199 -20.12 3.85 -32.01
CA ARG A 199 -20.36 2.45 -32.45
C ARG A 199 -21.36 2.32 -33.61
N GLN A 200 -22.15 3.36 -33.89
CA GLN A 200 -23.08 3.36 -35.02
C GLN A 200 -22.47 3.96 -36.29
N GLU A 201 -21.37 4.71 -36.18
CA GLU A 201 -20.66 5.32 -37.32
C GLU A 201 -19.36 4.60 -37.75
N GLY A 202 -19.02 3.45 -37.15
CA GLY A 202 -17.84 2.62 -37.51
C GLY A 202 -18.21 1.24 -38.04
#